data_AF-A0A833ZUT0-F1
#
_entry.id   AF-A0A833ZUT0-F1
#
_cell.length_a   1.000
_cell.length_b   1.000
_cell.length_c   1.000
_cell.angle_alpha   90.00
_cell.angle_beta   90.00
_cell.angle_gamma   90.00
#
_symmetry.space_group_name_H-M   'P 1'
#
loop_
_entity.id
_entity.type
_entity.pdbx_description
1 polymer ?
#
loop_
_entity_poly.entity_id
_entity_poly.type
_entity_poly.pdbx_seq_one_letter_code
_entity_poly.pdbx_strand_id
1 'polypeptide(L)'
;MERRYPKEVQDLYETMRRFARIVGPVEHDKFIESHALEFELRKEIKRLQEYRTAGITNFCSARTYDHLKKTREEERLKRTMLSEVLQYIQDSSACQQWLRRQADM
;
A
#
# COMPACT_ATOMS: atom_id res chain seq x y z
N MET A 1 5.11 8.44 22.31
CA MET A 1 4.47 8.32 20.98
C MET A 1 5.06 7.10 20.31
N GLU A 2 4.23 6.10 19.99
CA GLU A 2 4.68 4.88 19.33
C GLU A 2 4.84 5.16 17.83
N ARG A 3 6.06 5.03 17.29
CA ARG A 3 6.32 5.28 15.87
C ARG A 3 5.66 4.17 15.05
N ARG A 4 4.72 4.54 14.17
CA ARG A 4 3.99 3.58 13.35
C ARG A 4 4.78 3.30 12.07
N TYR A 5 5.72 2.37 12.15
CA TYR A 5 6.51 1.94 11.00
C TYR A 5 5.64 1.22 9.95
N PRO A 6 6.03 1.26 8.65
CA PRO A 6 5.48 0.35 7.64
C PRO A 6 5.65 -1.12 8.05
N LYS A 7 4.75 -2.00 7.57
CA LYS A 7 4.74 -3.42 7.97
C LYS A 7 6.10 -4.08 7.76
N GLU A 8 6.77 -3.80 6.65
CA GLU A 8 8.09 -4.35 6.31
C GLU A 8 9.15 -4.02 7.36
N VAL A 9 9.10 -2.79 7.90
CA VAL A 9 10.01 -2.32 8.95
C VAL A 9 9.60 -2.88 10.32
N GLN A 10 8.30 -3.08 10.57
CA GLN A 10 7.80 -3.77 11.77
C GLN A 10 8.26 -5.22 11.82
N ASP A 11 8.12 -5.95 10.71
CA ASP A 11 8.54 -7.36 10.61
C ASP A 11 10.05 -7.50 10.86
N LEU A 12 10.86 -6.56 10.35
CA LEU A 12 12.28 -6.49 10.67
C LEU A 12 12.52 -6.19 12.16
N TYR A 13 11.82 -5.21 12.72
CA TYR A 13 11.94 -4.86 14.14
C TYR A 13 11.65 -6.06 15.04
N GLU A 14 10.59 -6.81 14.76
CA GLU A 14 10.25 -8.02 15.51
C GLU A 14 11.34 -9.09 15.41
N THR A 15 11.89 -9.30 14.21
CA THR A 15 12.99 -10.23 13.96
C THR A 15 14.25 -9.83 14.73
N MET A 16 14.55 -8.53 14.75
CA MET A 16 15.78 -7.98 15.33
C MET A 16 15.70 -7.73 16.84
N ARG A 17 14.48 -7.68 17.41
CA ARG A 17 14.22 -7.36 18.83
C ARG A 17 15.09 -8.14 19.81
N ARG A 18 15.36 -9.43 19.54
CA ARG A 18 16.17 -10.29 20.43
C ARG A 18 17.63 -9.86 20.49
N PHE A 19 18.15 -9.26 19.41
CA PHE A 19 19.53 -8.79 19.31
C PHE A 19 19.75 -7.44 20.01
N ALA A 20 18.69 -6.70 20.36
CA ALA A 20 18.81 -5.44 21.08
C ALA A 20 19.60 -5.56 22.39
N ARG A 21 19.48 -6.71 23.08
CA ARG A 21 20.25 -7.00 24.31
C ARG A 21 21.72 -7.29 24.06
N ILE A 22 22.08 -7.77 22.87
CA ILE A 22 23.44 -8.18 22.50
C ILE A 22 24.22 -6.98 21.95
N VAL A 23 23.61 -6.21 21.05
CA VAL A 23 24.26 -5.08 20.36
C VAL A 23 24.25 -3.82 21.21
N GLY A 24 23.29 -3.70 22.13
CA GLY A 24 23.01 -2.48 22.87
C GLY A 24 21.76 -1.79 22.33
N PRO A 25 20.91 -1.21 23.20
CA PRO A 25 19.63 -0.64 22.80
C PRO A 25 19.79 0.56 21.85
N VAL A 26 20.81 1.40 22.05
CA VAL A 26 21.04 2.59 21.22
C VAL A 26 21.45 2.19 19.80
N GLU A 27 22.36 1.23 19.67
CA GLU A 27 22.87 0.73 18.40
C GLU A 27 21.77 -0.01 17.64
N HIS A 28 20.96 -0.80 18.34
CA HIS A 28 19.78 -1.44 17.77
C HIS A 28 18.77 -0.41 17.24
N ASP A 29 18.46 0.62 18.02
CA ASP A 29 17.50 1.65 17.60
C ASP A 29 18.02 2.42 16.38
N LYS A 30 19.31 2.79 16.36
CA LYS A 30 19.96 3.39 15.19
C LYS A 30 19.86 2.51 13.95
N PHE A 31 20.06 1.20 14.10
CA PHE A 31 19.92 0.25 13.01
C PHE A 31 18.50 0.23 12.45
N ILE A 32 17.48 0.15 13.31
CA ILE A 32 16.07 0.15 12.90
C ILE A 32 15.69 1.47 12.22
N GLU A 33 16.09 2.61 12.78
CA GLU A 33 15.86 3.93 12.19
C GLU A 33 16.53 4.06 10.81
N SER A 34 17.78 3.60 10.69
CA SER A 34 18.52 3.63 9.42
C SER A 34 17.84 2.79 8.35
N HIS A 35 17.35 1.60 8.72
CA HIS A 35 16.62 0.75 7.79
C HIS A 35 15.26 1.35 7.40
N ALA A 36 14.54 1.96 8.34
CA ALA A 36 13.29 2.67 8.05
C ALA A 36 13.51 3.80 7.04
N LEU A 37 14.58 4.59 7.23
CA LEU A 37 14.97 5.64 6.29
C LEU A 37 15.35 5.07 4.92
N GLU A 38 16.15 4.00 4.89
CA GLU A 38 16.52 3.32 3.65
C GLU A 38 15.29 2.87 2.86
N PHE A 39 14.30 2.30 3.55
CA PHE A 39 13.05 1.85 2.96
C PHE A 39 12.26 3.00 2.32
N GLU A 40 12.11 4.13 3.03
CA GLU A 40 11.44 5.32 2.49
C GLU A 40 12.21 5.91 1.30
N LEU A 41 13.55 5.95 1.36
CA LEU A 41 14.37 6.42 0.24
C LEU A 41 14.21 5.52 -0.99
N ARG A 42 14.19 4.19 -0.82
CA ARG A 42 13.95 3.25 -1.93
C ARG A 42 12.57 3.47 -2.57
N LYS A 43 11.54 3.73 -1.75
CA LYS A 43 10.19 4.07 -2.25
C LYS A 43 10.21 5.37 -3.05
N GLU A 44 10.84 6.42 -2.54
CA GLU A 44 10.90 7.71 -3.23
C GLU A 44 11.72 7.63 -4.51
N ILE A 45 12.84 6.91 -4.53
CA ILE A 45 13.61 6.64 -5.76
C ILE A 45 12.73 5.98 -6.82
N LYS A 46 11.98 4.95 -6.45
CA LYS A 46 11.07 4.25 -7.37
C LYS A 46 9.99 5.19 -7.92
N ARG A 47 9.42 6.04 -7.07
CA ARG A 47 8.42 7.06 -7.46
C ARG A 47 9.01 8.07 -8.44
N LEU A 48 10.22 8.57 -8.19
CA LEU A 48 10.92 9.50 -9.09
C LEU A 48 11.29 8.85 -10.42
N GLN A 49 11.68 7.58 -10.42
CA GLN A 49 11.93 6.81 -11.64
C GLN A 49 10.65 6.61 -12.47
N GLU A 50 9.51 6.38 -11.82
CA GLU A 50 8.21 6.32 -12.48
C GLU A 50 7.86 7.65 -13.15
N TYR A 51 8.06 8.79 -12.47
CA TYR A 51 7.88 10.10 -13.07
C TYR A 51 8.71 10.30 -14.32
N ARG A 52 10.00 9.93 -14.29
CA ARG A 52 10.87 10.01 -15.47
C ARG A 52 10.35 9.15 -16.61
N THR A 53 9.92 7.92 -16.32
CA THR A 53 9.33 7.01 -17.32
C THR A 53 8.05 7.58 -17.92
N ALA A 54 7.26 8.30 -17.12
CA ALA A 54 6.05 9.00 -17.57
C ALA A 54 6.30 10.36 -18.24
N GLY A 55 7.57 10.77 -18.42
CA GLY A 55 7.94 12.05 -19.03
C GLY A 55 7.77 13.28 -18.12
N ILE A 56 7.60 13.07 -16.81
CA ILE A 56 7.39 14.12 -15.81
C ILE A 56 8.75 14.61 -15.32
N THR A 57 9.01 15.90 -15.50
CA THR A 57 10.31 16.52 -15.21
C THR A 57 10.27 17.55 -14.07
N ASN A 58 9.07 17.92 -13.58
CA ASN A 58 8.93 18.88 -12.48
C ASN A 58 7.87 18.45 -11.46
N PHE A 59 8.07 18.87 -10.21
CA PHE A 59 7.19 18.48 -9.09
C PHE A 59 5.77 19.04 -9.18
N CYS A 60 5.55 20.14 -9.90
CA CYS A 60 4.20 20.66 -10.11
C CYS A 60 3.36 19.65 -10.90
N SER A 61 3.90 19.18 -12.04
CA SER A 61 3.27 18.13 -12.86
C SER A 61 3.17 16.78 -12.15
N ALA A 62 4.13 16.44 -11.29
CA ALA A 62 4.09 15.23 -10.48
C ALA A 62 2.87 15.16 -9.56
N ARG A 63 2.47 16.28 -8.92
CA ARG A 63 1.27 16.32 -8.07
C ARG A 63 -0.01 16.03 -8.85
N THR A 64 -0.15 16.63 -10.03
CA THR A 64 -1.29 16.37 -10.91
C THR A 64 -1.30 14.92 -11.37
N TYR A 65 -0.14 14.37 -11.72
CA TYR A 65 0.00 12.97 -12.09
C TYR A 65 -0.41 12.02 -10.96
N ASP A 66 0.06 12.25 -9.73
CA ASP A 66 -0.30 11.43 -8.57
C ASP A 66 -1.81 11.41 -8.34
N HIS A 67 -2.45 12.59 -8.43
CA HIS A 67 -3.89 12.69 -8.27
C HIS A 67 -4.63 11.88 -9.34
N LEU A 68 -4.27 12.08 -10.62
CA LEU A 68 -4.87 11.36 -11.73
C LEU A 68 -4.62 9.85 -11.66
N LYS A 69 -3.40 9.44 -11.25
CA LYS A 69 -3.03 8.04 -11.08
C LYS A 69 -3.89 7.39 -10.00
N LYS A 70 -4.03 8.04 -8.84
CA LYS A 70 -4.90 7.56 -7.76
C LYS A 70 -6.35 7.42 -8.21
N THR A 71 -6.91 8.41 -8.90
CA THR A 71 -8.26 8.32 -9.45
C THR A 71 -8.41 7.16 -10.44
N ARG A 72 -7.42 6.94 -11.32
CA ARG A 72 -7.43 5.79 -12.24
C ARG A 72 -7.39 4.45 -11.51
N GLU A 73 -6.60 4.34 -10.44
CA GLU A 73 -6.53 3.13 -9.62
C GLU A 73 -7.85 2.85 -8.92
N GLU A 74 -8.48 3.87 -8.33
CA GLU A 74 -9.80 3.77 -7.70
C GLU A 74 -10.88 3.35 -8.69
N GLU A 75 -10.93 3.97 -9.87
CA GLU A 75 -11.87 3.60 -10.93
C GLU A 75 -11.62 2.18 -11.46
N ARG A 76 -10.35 1.77 -11.58
CA ARG A 76 -10.01 0.39 -11.95
C ARG A 76 -10.52 -0.60 -10.90
N LEU A 77 -10.34 -0.30 -9.62
CA LEU A 77 -10.86 -1.15 -8.52
C LEU A 77 -12.38 -1.26 -8.58
N LYS A 78 -13.11 -0.14 -8.77
CA LYS A 78 -14.57 -0.16 -8.93
C LYS A 78 -15.01 -1.05 -10.10
N ARG A 79 -14.33 -0.95 -11.24
CA ARG A 79 -14.62 -1.79 -12.43
C ARG A 79 -14.35 -3.26 -12.17
N THR A 80 -13.25 -3.58 -11.47
CA THR A 80 -12.92 -4.95 -11.06
C THR A 80 -14.01 -5.51 -10.14
N MET A 81 -14.40 -4.78 -9.10
CA MET A 81 -15.49 -5.18 -8.19
C MET A 81 -16.81 -5.38 -8.95
N LEU A 82 -17.17 -4.47 -9.85
CA LEU A 82 -18.37 -4.62 -10.68
C LEU A 82 -18.29 -5.87 -11.57
N SER A 83 -17.14 -6.14 -12.18
CA SER A 83 -16.93 -7.31 -13.04
C SER A 83 -17.06 -8.62 -12.24
N GLU A 84 -16.51 -8.66 -11.03
CA GLU A 84 -16.67 -9.78 -10.10
C GLU A 84 -18.14 -9.99 -9.73
N VAL A 85 -18.87 -8.92 -9.37
CA VAL A 85 -20.32 -9.02 -9.07
C VAL A 85 -21.12 -9.52 -10.28
N LEU A 86 -20.84 -8.99 -11.48
CA LEU A 86 -21.50 -9.42 -12.71
C LEU A 86 -21.22 -10.89 -13.05
N GLN A 87 -20.03 -11.40 -12.71
CA GLN A 87 -19.70 -12.82 -12.87
C GLN A 87 -20.61 -13.73 -12.02
N TYR A 88 -21.03 -13.29 -10.83
CA TYR A 88 -21.97 -14.04 -9.98
C TYR A 88 -23.44 -13.85 -10.37
N ILE A 89 -23.79 -12.79 -11.11
CA ILE A 89 -25.16 -12.56 -11.59
C ILE A 89 -25.57 -13.62 -12.64
N GLN A 90 -24.62 -14.18 -13.38
CA GLN A 90 -24.88 -15.29 -14.31
C GLN A 90 -25.18 -16.62 -13.60
N ASP A 91 -24.83 -16.75 -12.32
CA ASP A 91 -25.30 -17.84 -11.47
C ASP A 91 -26.63 -17.42 -10.82
N SER A 92 -27.73 -17.87 -11.43
CA SER A 92 -29.09 -17.56 -10.97
C SER A 92 -29.31 -17.92 -9.49
N SER A 93 -28.56 -18.87 -8.94
CA SER A 93 -28.68 -19.29 -7.54
C SER A 93 -27.97 -18.32 -6.58
N ALA A 94 -26.79 -17.83 -6.96
CA ALA A 94 -26.00 -16.87 -6.18
C ALA A 94 -26.64 -15.47 -6.19
N CYS A 95 -27.19 -15.05 -7.34
CA CYS A 95 -27.93 -13.79 -7.48
C CYS A 95 -29.18 -13.75 -6.57
N GLN A 96 -29.95 -14.85 -6.52
CA GLN A 96 -31.11 -14.94 -5.63
C GLN A 96 -30.73 -14.94 -4.14
N GLN A 97 -29.62 -15.57 -3.75
CA GLN A 97 -29.17 -15.57 -2.36
C GLN A 97 -28.66 -14.18 -1.91
N TRP A 98 -27.97 -13.46 -2.79
CA TRP A 98 -27.51 -12.09 -2.51
C TRP A 98 -28.68 -11.12 -2.37
N LEU A 99 -29.67 -11.18 -3.28
CA LEU A 99 -30.88 -10.35 -3.22
C LEU A 99 -31.68 -10.58 -1.92
N ARG A 100 -31.82 -11.83 -1.47
CA ARG A 100 -32.50 -12.14 -0.20
C ARG A 100 -31.78 -11.53 1.01
N ARG A 101 -30.45 -11.65 1.07
CA ARG A 101 -29.66 -11.06 2.16
C ARG A 101 -29.72 -9.54 2.24
N GLN A 102 -29.93 -8.85 1.11
CA GLN A 102 -30.09 -7.39 1.09
C GLN A 102 -31.51 -6.93 1.45
N ALA A 103 -32.53 -7.75 1.17
CA ALA A 103 -33.92 -7.47 1.53
C ALA A 103 -34.22 -7.67 3.03
N ASP A 104 -33.38 -8.45 3.73
CA ASP A 104 -33.49 -8.71 5.17
C ASP A 104 -32.70 -7.71 6.05
N MET A 105 -32.07 -6.69 5.44
CA MET A 105 -31.46 -5.53 6.14
C MET A 105 -32.43 -4.35 6.16
#